data_AF-A0A5P5X6N7-F1
#
_entry.id   AF-A0A5P5X6N7-F1
#
_cell.length_a   1.000
_cell.length_b   1.000
_cell.length_c   1.000
_cell.angle_alpha   90.00
_cell.angle_beta   90.00
_cell.angle_gamma   90.00
#
_symmetry.space_group_name_H-M   'P 1'
#
loop_
_entity.id
_entity.type
_entity.pdbx_description
1 polymer ?
#
loop_
_entity_poly.entity_id
_entity_poly.type
_entity_poly.pdbx_seq_one_letter_code
_entity_poly.pdbx_strand_id
1 'polypeptide(L)'
;MSQVVDFLNEAKTYYFATVEGDQPRVRPFNAAMERNGKVYLGTTNQKKVYQQLLANSKVEVSGMAKGKWIRLTCNDPLKSCSGHNE
;
A
#
# COMPACT_ATOMS: atom_id res chain seq x y z
N MET A 1 -12.41 2.82 12.13
CA MET A 1 -11.92 1.82 11.17
C MET A 1 -12.31 2.35 9.80
N SER A 2 -11.36 2.90 9.07
CA SER A 2 -11.62 3.52 7.77
C SER A 2 -11.99 2.43 6.76
N GLN A 3 -12.92 2.75 5.86
CA GLN A 3 -13.47 1.82 4.87
C GLN A 3 -12.38 1.14 4.03
N VAL A 4 -11.23 1.82 3.89
CA VAL A 4 -10.05 1.34 3.19
C VAL A 4 -9.46 0.07 3.82
N VAL A 5 -9.25 0.04 5.14
CA VAL A 5 -8.61 -1.12 5.79
C VAL A 5 -9.58 -2.30 5.90
N ASP A 6 -10.87 -2.02 6.06
CA ASP A 6 -11.90 -3.05 6.00
C ASP A 6 -11.93 -3.72 4.62
N PHE A 7 -11.86 -2.92 3.54
CA PHE A 7 -11.77 -3.43 2.18
C PHE A 7 -10.48 -4.21 1.90
N LEU A 8 -9.33 -3.74 2.40
CA LEU A 8 -8.07 -4.45 2.27
C LEU A 8 -8.06 -5.78 3.04
N ASN A 9 -8.69 -5.84 4.21
CA ASN A 9 -8.89 -7.07 4.96
C ASN A 9 -9.83 -8.04 4.22
N GLU A 10 -10.90 -7.52 3.62
CA GLU A 10 -11.83 -8.33 2.81
C GLU A 10 -11.17 -8.87 1.53
N ALA A 11 -10.31 -8.06 0.89
CA ALA A 11 -9.54 -8.48 -0.28
C ALA A 11 -8.56 -9.62 0.04
N LYS A 12 -8.13 -9.75 1.31
CA LYS A 12 -7.10 -10.67 1.86
C LYS A 12 -5.70 -10.50 1.28
N THR A 13 -5.59 -10.13 0.01
CA THR A 13 -4.36 -9.87 -0.70
C THR A 13 -4.55 -8.63 -1.54
N TYR A 14 -3.62 -7.70 -1.43
CA TYR A 14 -3.55 -6.49 -2.23
C TYR A 14 -2.13 -6.33 -2.76
N TYR A 15 -1.98 -5.52 -3.79
CA TYR A 15 -0.74 -5.34 -4.52
C TYR A 15 -0.11 -4.00 -4.14
N PHE A 16 1.17 -4.05 -3.79
CA PHE A 16 1.99 -2.90 -3.44
C PHE A 16 2.96 -2.59 -4.58
N ALA A 17 2.80 -1.43 -5.20
CA ALA A 17 3.62 -0.96 -6.30
C ALA A 17 4.65 0.07 -5.80
N THR A 18 5.91 -0.20 -6.09
CA THR A 18 7.07 0.65 -5.84
C THR A 18 7.88 0.83 -7.12
N VAL A 19 8.81 1.78 -7.13
CA VAL A 19 9.73 2.01 -8.24
C VAL A 19 11.16 1.81 -7.78
N GLU A 20 11.96 1.09 -8.56
CA GLU A 20 13.39 0.87 -8.36
C GLU A 20 14.17 1.47 -9.53
N GLY A 21 14.61 2.72 -9.40
CA GLY A 21 15.18 3.48 -10.51
C GLY A 21 14.11 3.75 -11.58
N ASP A 22 14.23 3.09 -12.73
CA ASP A 22 13.24 3.15 -13.82
C ASP A 22 12.28 1.94 -13.83
N GLN A 23 12.59 0.89 -13.06
CA GLN A 23 11.81 -0.35 -13.08
C GLN A 23 10.65 -0.30 -12.07
N PRO A 24 9.38 -0.37 -12.51
CA PRO A 24 8.26 -0.60 -11.60
C PRO A 24 8.31 -2.01 -11.03
N ARG A 25 8.02 -2.13 -9.73
CA ARG A 25 7.99 -3.37 -8.97
C ARG A 25 6.64 -3.49 -8.28
N VAL A 26 5.97 -4.63 -8.46
CA VAL A 26 4.71 -4.92 -7.77
C VAL A 26 4.86 -6.20 -6.95
N ARG A 27 4.27 -6.25 -5.75
CA ARG A 27 4.20 -7.49 -4.96
C ARG A 27 2.92 -7.61 -4.14
N PRO A 28 2.45 -8.84 -3.90
CA PRO A 28 1.33 -9.07 -3.01
C PRO A 28 1.73 -8.81 -1.54
N PHE A 29 0.84 -8.16 -0.82
CA PHE A 29 0.88 -7.92 0.61
C PHE A 29 -0.43 -8.41 1.24
N ASN A 30 -0.35 -8.78 2.52
CA ASN A 30 -1.47 -9.34 3.29
C ASN A 30 -1.63 -8.68 4.68
N ALA A 31 -0.79 -7.70 5.03
CA ALA A 31 -0.74 -7.11 6.37
C ALA A 31 -0.88 -5.58 6.29
N ALA A 32 -2.13 -5.10 6.33
CA ALA A 32 -2.46 -3.67 6.42
C ALA A 32 -3.04 -3.36 7.80
N MET A 33 -2.64 -2.22 8.38
CA MET A 33 -3.15 -1.74 9.65
C MET A 33 -3.48 -0.26 9.55
N GLU A 34 -4.58 0.16 10.16
CA GLU A 34 -4.90 1.57 10.28
C GLU A 34 -4.43 2.12 11.62
N ARG A 35 -3.86 3.32 11.63
CA ARG A 35 -3.65 4.09 12.86
C ARG A 35 -3.83 5.57 12.57
N ASN A 36 -4.65 6.28 13.35
CA ASN A 36 -4.92 7.72 13.17
C ASN A 36 -5.38 8.12 11.75
N GLY A 37 -6.25 7.32 11.13
CA GLY A 37 -6.77 7.58 9.78
C GLY A 37 -5.74 7.36 8.66
N LYS A 38 -4.59 6.74 8.97
CA LYS A 38 -3.51 6.46 8.03
C LYS A 38 -3.34 4.96 7.88
N VAL A 39 -3.18 4.49 6.65
CA VAL A 39 -2.90 3.08 6.36
C VAL A 39 -1.39 2.83 6.49
N TYR A 40 -1.04 1.86 7.32
CA TYR A 40 0.30 1.36 7.55
C TYR A 40 0.43 -0.05 6.96
N LEU A 41 1.52 -0.28 6.26
CA LEU A 41 1.85 -1.56 5.65
C LEU A 41 3.08 -2.11 6.36
N GLY A 42 2.95 -3.30 6.93
CA GLY A 42 4.05 -3.93 7.65
C GLY A 42 5.09 -4.49 6.68
N THR A 43 6.29 -3.94 6.66
CA THR A 43 7.44 -4.54 5.96
C THR A 43 8.68 -4.56 6.86
N THR A 44 9.59 -5.50 6.59
CA THR A 44 10.89 -5.60 7.25
C THR A 44 11.92 -4.70 6.56
N ASN A 45 12.79 -4.05 7.33
CA ASN A 45 13.90 -3.22 6.85
C ASN A 45 14.94 -3.95 5.98
N GLN A 46 15.02 -5.28 6.10
CA GLN A 46 15.94 -6.12 5.31
C GLN A 46 15.48 -6.33 3.85
N LYS A 47 14.22 -6.01 3.53
CA LYS A 47 13.67 -6.26 2.20
C LYS A 47 14.00 -5.11 1.24
N LYS A 48 14.22 -5.42 -0.03
CA LYS A 48 14.44 -4.44 -1.10
C LYS A 48 13.36 -3.36 -1.18
N VAL A 49 12.13 -3.68 -0.78
CA VAL A 49 11.03 -2.70 -0.70
C VAL A 49 11.36 -1.53 0.22
N TYR A 50 12.06 -1.74 1.34
CA TYR A 50 12.46 -0.67 2.24
C TYR A 50 13.46 0.29 1.58
N GLN A 51 14.44 -0.25 0.85
CA GLN A 51 15.40 0.56 0.08
C GLN A 51 14.72 1.35 -1.05
N GLN A 52 13.74 0.75 -1.72
CA GLN A 52 12.93 1.41 -2.76
C GLN A 52 12.11 2.56 -2.18
N LEU A 53 11.54 2.38 -0.99
CA LEU A 53 10.79 3.40 -0.27
C LEU A 53 11.66 4.58 0.17
N LEU A 54 12.92 4.33 0.52
CA LEU A 54 13.87 5.40 0.87
C LEU A 54 14.30 6.21 -0.36
N ALA A 55 14.42 5.57 -1.52
CA ALA A 55 14.80 6.23 -2.77
C ALA A 55 13.63 6.97 -3.44
N ASN A 56 12.41 6.40 -3.37
CA ASN A 56 11.21 6.99 -3.95
C ASN A 56 10.00 6.80 -3.03
N SER A 57 9.52 7.91 -2.47
CA SER A 57 8.36 7.94 -1.57
C SER A 57 7.02 7.77 -2.29
N LYS A 58 6.98 7.74 -3.63
CA LYS A 58 5.73 7.54 -4.37
C LYS A 58 5.42 6.06 -4.47
N VAL A 59 4.30 5.66 -3.90
CA VAL A 59 3.80 4.28 -3.98
C VAL A 59 2.32 4.24 -4.27
N GLU A 60 1.89 3.12 -4.84
CA GLU A 60 0.49 2.86 -5.10
C GLU A 60 0.10 1.48 -4.58
N VAL A 61 -1.09 1.39 -4.02
CA VAL A 61 -1.66 0.14 -3.50
C VAL A 61 -2.96 -0.12 -4.21
N SER A 62 -3.15 -1.35 -4.69
CA SER A 62 -4.42 -1.75 -5.28
C SER A 62 -4.89 -3.08 -4.70
N GLY A 63 -6.16 -3.15 -4.31
CA GLY A 63 -6.80 -4.37 -3.84
C GLY A 63 -8.11 -4.58 -4.58
N MET A 64 -8.49 -5.84 -4.77
CA MET A 64 -9.77 -6.21 -5.38
C MET A 64 -10.55 -7.10 -4.43
N ALA A 65 -11.80 -6.74 -4.14
CA ALA A 65 -12.71 -7.53 -3.32
C ALA A 65 -14.11 -7.47 -3.92
N LYS A 66 -14.78 -8.63 -4.01
CA LYS A 66 -16.17 -8.77 -4.46
C LYS A 66 -16.51 -8.00 -5.76
N GLY A 67 -15.59 -8.00 -6.73
CA GLY A 67 -15.77 -7.33 -8.03
C GLY A 67 -15.61 -5.80 -8.00
N LYS A 68 -15.21 -5.23 -6.86
CA LYS A 68 -14.78 -3.84 -6.72
C LYS A 68 -13.27 -3.79 -6.55
N TRP A 69 -12.64 -2.67 -6.93
CA TRP A 69 -11.23 -2.42 -6.66
C TRP A 69 -11.07 -1.12 -5.88
N ILE A 70 -9.98 -1.03 -5.15
CA ILE A 70 -9.54 0.20 -4.49
C ILE A 70 -8.16 0.57 -5.01
N ARG A 71 -7.88 1.86 -5.10
CA ARG A 71 -6.56 2.38 -5.43
C ARG A 71 -6.16 3.44 -4.41
N LEU A 72 -5.01 3.25 -3.78
CA LEU A 72 -4.49 4.14 -2.75
C LEU A 72 -3.15 4.67 -3.24
N THR A 73 -3.08 5.97 -3.46
CA THR A 73 -1.83 6.65 -3.78
C THR A 73 -1.22 7.18 -2.48
N CYS A 74 0.01 6.77 -2.18
CA CYS A 74 0.74 7.34 -1.05
C CYS A 74 1.96 8.10 -1.57
N ASN A 75 2.04 9.37 -1.19
CA ASN A 75 3.19 10.21 -1.51
C ASN A 75 4.26 10.19 -0.40
N ASP A 76 3.91 9.66 0.79
CA ASP A 76 4.84 9.47 1.91
C ASP A 76 4.48 8.19 2.71
N PRO A 77 4.93 7.01 2.28
CA PRO A 77 4.63 5.72 2.90
C PRO A 77 5.27 5.54 4.28
N LEU A 78 6.19 6.43 4.67
CA LEU A 78 6.81 6.45 6.00
C LEU A 78 5.95 7.21 7.02
N LYS A 79 5.02 8.09 6.58
CA LYS A 79 4.20 8.91 7.47
C LYS A 79 2.69 8.83 7.22
N SER A 80 2.19 8.52 6.02
CA SER A 80 0.75 8.32 5.72
C SER A 80 0.40 8.01 4.25
N CYS A 81 -0.51 7.05 4.06
CA CYS A 81 -1.26 6.84 2.82
C CYS A 81 -2.66 7.48 2.89
N SER A 82 -3.05 8.28 1.88
CA SER A 82 -4.39 8.87 1.73
C SER A 82 -5.14 8.19 0.58
N GLY A 83 -6.31 7.61 0.85
CA GLY A 83 -7.13 6.92 -0.16
C GLY A 83 -8.19 7.81 -0.78
N HIS A 84 -8.35 7.75 -2.10
CA HIS A 84 -9.59 8.12 -2.79
C HIS A 84 -10.34 6.84 -3.13
N ASN A 85 -11.64 6.78 -2.84
CA ASN A 85 -12.52 5.75 -3.38
C ASN A 85 -12.98 6.20 -4.77
N GLU A 86 -12.79 5.34 -5.77
CA GLU A 86 -13.41 5.44 -7.11
C GLU A 86 -14.33 4.23 -7.30
#